data_AF-A0A9E5QRV9-F1
#
_entry.id   AF-A0A9E5QRV9-F1
#
_cell.length_a   1.000
_cell.length_b   1.000
_cell.length_c   1.000
_cell.angle_alpha   90.00
_cell.angle_beta   90.00
_cell.angle_gamma   90.00
#
_symmetry.space_group_name_H-M   'P 1'
#
loop_
_entity.id
_entity.type
_entity.pdbx_description
1 polymer ?
#
loop_
_entity_poly.entity_id
_entity_poly.type
_entity_poly.pdbx_seq_one_letter_code
_entity_poly.pdbx_strand_id
1 'polypeptide(L)'
;MNNQLEAQPYELATYKARLIPALQSYPEGATLAQLVVKTGLPLEWTEYTLRQMLPQYPAHLEINAQHELVYLFDFSPRSLSFTQMLVRGGQAFLQGLWRLFVWVFKAWIVLMLCSYLLFNMLVLVLGISMLTRSSTLFEGTIKAMREVFRGLGRLWAGSQASQDNLLQAVFSYVFGPQAPPAESQALEKRILAFIQQNGGKINVGQLIKLTGWSLRQAEEQAAQLMAQYQGDAEVSELGTITYLFPALENQPREHDFSSEALMIWHHPQPLLRLNDNPKDTNEKITLINAFNLGMSFLSPLLLYLLFFDGEEFSDTLLFLR
;
A
#
# COMPACT_ATOMS: atom_id res chain seq x y z
N MET A 1 -29.04 -53.32 25.93
CA MET A 1 -28.48 -52.01 26.30
C MET A 1 -28.63 -51.12 25.09
N ASN A 2 -29.53 -50.14 25.15
CA ASN A 2 -29.81 -49.23 24.04
C ASN A 2 -28.68 -48.19 23.99
N ASN A 3 -27.61 -48.47 23.22
CA ASN A 3 -26.49 -47.55 22.99
C ASN A 3 -26.86 -46.50 21.92
N GLN A 4 -27.95 -45.78 22.15
CA GLN A 4 -28.20 -44.54 21.43
C GLN A 4 -27.55 -43.43 22.24
N LEU A 5 -26.31 -43.08 21.89
CA LEU A 5 -25.68 -41.85 22.37
C LEU A 5 -26.59 -40.70 21.93
N GLU A 6 -27.27 -40.05 22.87
CA GLU A 6 -28.03 -38.83 22.60
C GLU A 6 -27.06 -37.81 21.98
N ALA A 7 -27.20 -37.56 20.68
CA ALA A 7 -26.42 -36.56 19.98
C ALA A 7 -26.86 -35.17 20.48
N GLN A 8 -26.21 -34.69 21.53
CA GLN A 8 -26.34 -33.31 21.99
C GLN A 8 -25.92 -32.39 20.83
N PRO A 9 -26.76 -31.45 20.36
CA PRO A 9 -26.42 -30.57 19.25
C PRO A 9 -25.33 -29.55 19.64
N TYR A 10 -24.46 -29.23 18.69
CA TYR A 10 -23.36 -28.27 18.88
C TYR A 10 -23.82 -26.82 18.91
N GLU A 11 -23.64 -26.15 20.06
CA GLU A 11 -23.96 -24.73 20.26
C GLU A 11 -22.73 -23.91 20.64
N LEU A 12 -22.06 -23.34 19.63
CA LEU A 12 -20.84 -22.53 19.75
C LEU A 12 -20.92 -21.45 20.84
N ALA A 13 -22.04 -20.74 20.93
CA ALA A 13 -22.21 -19.59 21.83
C ALA A 13 -22.15 -20.00 23.31
N THR A 14 -22.81 -21.10 23.66
CA THR A 14 -22.88 -21.63 25.03
C THR A 14 -21.51 -22.14 25.49
N TYR A 15 -20.78 -22.83 24.62
CA TYR A 15 -19.43 -23.31 24.92
C TYR A 15 -18.42 -22.15 25.05
N LYS A 16 -18.50 -21.14 24.18
CA LYS A 16 -17.68 -19.92 24.28
C LYS A 16 -17.88 -19.20 25.61
N ALA A 17 -19.13 -19.03 26.04
CA ALA A 17 -19.45 -18.36 27.30
C ALA A 17 -18.82 -19.05 28.54
N ARG A 18 -18.59 -20.37 28.48
CA ARG A 18 -17.92 -21.13 29.55
C ARG A 18 -16.40 -21.15 29.43
N LEU A 19 -15.86 -21.15 28.21
CA LEU A 19 -14.42 -21.21 27.97
C LEU A 19 -13.69 -19.88 28.20
N ILE A 20 -14.30 -18.75 27.85
CA ILE A 20 -13.70 -17.42 28.06
C ILE A 20 -13.31 -17.18 29.54
N PRO A 21 -14.20 -17.35 30.54
CA PRO A 21 -13.82 -17.14 31.94
C PRO A 21 -12.81 -18.18 32.43
N ALA A 22 -12.83 -19.40 31.90
CA ALA A 22 -11.84 -20.42 32.22
C ALA A 22 -10.45 -20.03 31.69
N LEU A 23 -10.34 -19.51 30.47
CA LEU A 23 -9.08 -19.03 29.92
C LEU A 23 -8.57 -17.78 30.66
N GLN A 24 -9.45 -16.84 31.01
CA GLN A 24 -9.08 -15.62 31.76
C GLN A 24 -8.48 -15.92 33.15
N SER A 25 -8.83 -17.07 33.73
CA SER A 25 -8.30 -17.48 35.02
C SER A 25 -6.86 -18.01 34.97
N TYR A 26 -6.33 -18.30 33.77
CA TYR A 26 -4.98 -18.77 33.53
C TYR A 26 -4.20 -17.72 32.70
N PRO A 27 -3.56 -16.73 33.35
CA PRO A 27 -2.85 -15.66 32.63
C PRO A 27 -1.62 -16.16 31.87
N GLU A 28 -1.03 -17.29 32.27
CA GLU A 28 0.10 -17.94 31.58
C GLU A 28 -0.36 -18.91 30.46
N GLY A 29 -1.65 -18.91 30.12
CA GLY A 29 -2.25 -19.82 29.15
C GLY A 29 -2.75 -21.13 29.76
N ALA A 30 -3.60 -21.84 29.02
CA ALA A 30 -4.24 -23.07 29.49
C ALA A 30 -4.07 -24.21 28.49
N THR A 31 -3.87 -25.43 28.99
CA THR A 31 -3.89 -26.64 28.16
C THR A 31 -5.31 -27.14 27.97
N LEU A 32 -5.55 -27.92 26.90
CA LEU A 32 -6.86 -28.52 26.62
C LEU A 32 -7.39 -29.31 27.82
N ALA A 33 -6.53 -30.11 28.47
CA ALA A 33 -6.89 -30.89 29.63
C ALA A 33 -7.35 -30.02 30.82
N GLN A 34 -6.66 -28.92 31.08
CA GLN A 34 -7.03 -27.99 32.16
C GLN A 34 -8.39 -27.31 31.88
N LEU A 35 -8.64 -26.94 30.62
CA LEU A 35 -9.92 -26.37 30.20
C LEU A 35 -11.07 -27.36 30.35
N VAL A 36 -10.87 -28.62 29.97
CA VAL A 36 -11.85 -29.70 30.17
C VAL A 36 -12.17 -29.90 31.64
N VAL A 37 -11.13 -30.01 32.49
CA VAL A 37 -11.29 -30.20 33.94
C VAL A 37 -12.06 -29.03 34.57
N LYS A 38 -11.79 -27.80 34.12
CA LYS A 38 -12.41 -26.60 34.71
C LYS A 38 -13.84 -26.36 34.23
N THR A 39 -14.10 -26.59 32.95
CA THR A 39 -15.39 -26.27 32.32
C THR A 39 -16.36 -27.45 32.29
N GLY A 40 -15.85 -28.67 32.50
CA GLY A 40 -16.62 -29.91 32.39
C GLY A 40 -17.05 -30.25 30.96
N LEU A 41 -16.44 -29.61 29.95
CA LEU A 41 -16.78 -29.80 28.55
C LEU A 41 -16.09 -31.04 27.96
N PRO A 42 -16.70 -31.74 26.99
CA PRO A 42 -16.03 -32.80 26.25
C PRO A 42 -14.75 -32.27 25.57
N LEU A 43 -13.72 -33.12 25.48
CA LEU A 43 -12.42 -32.76 24.90
C LEU A 43 -12.55 -32.25 23.46
N GLU A 44 -13.25 -33.01 22.61
CA GLU A 44 -13.45 -32.69 21.18
C GLU A 44 -14.16 -31.33 21.00
N TRP A 45 -15.13 -31.04 21.87
CA TRP A 45 -15.94 -29.83 21.81
C TRP A 45 -15.18 -28.62 22.33
N THR A 46 -14.32 -28.84 23.31
CA THR A 46 -13.39 -27.84 23.83
C THR A 46 -12.40 -27.44 22.74
N GLU A 47 -11.76 -28.42 22.10
CA GLU A 47 -10.82 -28.19 21.01
C GLU A 47 -11.47 -27.47 19.83
N TYR A 48 -12.63 -27.96 19.38
CA TYR A 48 -13.36 -27.36 18.27
C TYR A 48 -13.75 -25.90 18.58
N THR A 49 -14.26 -25.63 19.79
CA THR A 49 -14.64 -24.27 20.19
C THR A 49 -13.42 -23.35 20.27
N LEU A 50 -12.30 -23.85 20.80
CA LEU A 50 -11.04 -23.12 20.90
C LEU A 50 -10.50 -22.75 19.51
N ARG A 51 -10.54 -23.69 18.56
CA ARG A 51 -10.16 -23.45 17.17
C ARG A 51 -11.01 -22.38 16.51
N GLN A 52 -12.31 -22.37 16.76
CA GLN A 52 -13.24 -21.35 16.26
C GLN A 52 -13.04 -19.97 16.91
N MET A 53 -12.30 -19.88 18.02
CA MET A 53 -11.99 -18.61 18.69
C MET A 53 -10.71 -17.95 18.15
N LEU A 54 -9.77 -18.73 17.62
CA LEU A 54 -8.50 -18.24 17.07
C LEU A 54 -8.60 -17.18 15.95
N PRO A 55 -9.59 -17.19 15.02
CA PRO A 55 -9.71 -16.11 14.05
C PRO A 55 -10.30 -14.83 14.65
N GLN A 56 -10.94 -14.93 15.83
CA GLN A 56 -11.67 -13.83 16.45
C GLN A 56 -10.82 -13.07 17.47
N TYR A 57 -9.84 -13.75 18.08
CA TYR A 57 -9.00 -13.22 19.15
C TYR A 57 -7.52 -13.45 18.82
N PRO A 58 -6.64 -12.46 19.07
CA PRO A 58 -5.20 -12.69 18.98
C PRO A 58 -4.80 -13.78 19.98
N ALA A 59 -4.21 -14.86 19.47
CA ALA A 59 -3.85 -16.03 20.24
C ALA A 59 -2.41 -16.43 19.94
N HIS A 60 -1.71 -16.85 21.00
CA HIS A 60 -0.36 -17.39 20.95
C HIS A 60 -0.41 -18.83 21.44
N LEU A 61 0.41 -19.68 20.83
CA LEU A 61 0.54 -21.08 21.22
C LEU A 61 1.96 -21.27 21.73
N GLU A 62 2.09 -21.80 22.94
CA GLU A 62 3.37 -22.09 23.55
C GLU A 62 3.44 -23.57 23.95
N ILE A 63 4.66 -24.04 24.22
CA ILE A 63 4.90 -25.40 24.69
C ILE A 63 5.29 -25.33 26.16
N ASN A 64 4.59 -26.08 27.01
CA ASN A 64 4.98 -26.20 28.42
C ASN A 64 6.16 -27.17 28.61
N ALA A 65 6.73 -27.23 29.82
CA ALA A 65 7.82 -28.15 30.15
C ALA A 65 7.47 -29.64 29.96
N GLN A 66 6.19 -29.97 29.82
CA GLN A 66 5.63 -31.30 29.63
C GLN A 66 5.40 -31.64 28.14
N HIS A 67 5.80 -30.78 27.20
CA HIS A 67 5.58 -30.92 25.76
C HIS A 67 4.10 -30.89 25.33
N GLU A 68 3.23 -30.30 26.14
CA GLU A 68 1.82 -30.06 25.80
C GLU A 68 1.64 -28.65 25.22
N LEU A 69 0.65 -28.51 24.34
CA LEU A 69 0.29 -27.23 23.74
C LEU A 69 -0.50 -26.36 24.73
N VAL A 70 0.02 -25.18 25.03
CA VAL A 70 -0.61 -24.16 25.88
C VAL A 70 -1.22 -23.10 24.97
N TYR A 71 -2.52 -22.87 25.14
CA TYR A 71 -3.25 -21.84 24.42
C TYR A 71 -3.30 -20.55 25.25
N LEU A 72 -2.69 -19.49 24.74
CA LEU A 72 -2.62 -18.19 25.40
C LEU A 72 -3.42 -17.17 24.57
N PHE A 73 -4.64 -16.88 25.03
CA PHE A 73 -5.53 -15.92 24.38
C PHE A 73 -5.38 -14.55 25.02
N ASP A 74 -5.10 -13.53 24.21
CA ASP A 74 -5.11 -12.15 24.68
C ASP A 74 -6.53 -11.60 24.59
N PHE A 75 -7.28 -11.75 25.70
CA PHE A 75 -8.61 -11.15 25.87
C PHE A 75 -8.55 -9.71 26.35
N SER A 76 -7.37 -9.05 26.33
CA SER A 76 -7.29 -7.63 26.63
C SER A 76 -8.36 -6.96 25.78
N PRO A 77 -9.37 -6.30 26.40
CA PRO A 77 -10.28 -5.48 25.63
C PRO A 77 -9.34 -4.54 24.91
N ARG A 78 -9.28 -4.67 23.58
CA ARG A 78 -8.57 -3.73 22.73
C ARG A 78 -9.36 -2.45 22.95
N SER A 79 -9.05 -1.75 24.04
CA SER A 79 -9.71 -0.53 24.42
C SER A 79 -9.43 0.32 23.21
N LEU A 80 -10.49 0.53 22.42
CA LEU A 80 -10.49 1.52 21.37
C LEU A 80 -10.28 2.80 22.15
N SER A 81 -9.01 3.13 22.39
CA SER A 81 -8.66 4.37 23.01
C SER A 81 -9.36 5.42 22.16
N PHE A 82 -9.98 6.39 22.81
CA PHE A 82 -10.69 7.45 22.09
C PHE A 82 -9.77 8.07 21.02
N THR A 83 -8.45 8.06 21.27
CA THR A 83 -7.39 8.35 20.30
C THR A 83 -7.38 7.38 19.11
N GLN A 84 -7.42 6.05 19.26
CA GLN A 84 -7.56 5.10 18.13
C GLN A 84 -8.87 5.24 17.36
N MET A 85 -9.98 5.61 18.01
CA MET A 85 -11.27 5.81 17.34
C MET A 85 -11.29 7.11 16.53
N LEU A 86 -10.74 8.20 17.08
CA LEU A 86 -10.47 9.45 16.36
C LEU A 86 -9.40 9.27 15.28
N VAL A 87 -8.38 8.45 15.51
CA VAL A 87 -7.35 8.13 14.51
C VAL A 87 -7.96 7.29 13.41
N ARG A 88 -8.85 6.32 13.66
CA ARG A 88 -9.50 5.53 12.59
C ARG A 88 -10.51 6.36 11.80
N GLY A 89 -11.38 7.12 12.47
CA GLY A 89 -12.36 8.00 11.81
C GLY A 89 -11.69 9.18 11.10
N GLY A 90 -10.70 9.77 11.77
CA GLY A 90 -9.89 10.86 11.27
C GLY A 90 -8.95 10.43 10.15
N GLN A 91 -8.34 9.24 10.19
CA GLN A 91 -7.51 8.75 9.08
C GLN A 91 -8.36 8.47 7.85
N ALA A 92 -9.55 7.88 7.97
CA ALA A 92 -10.41 7.66 6.82
C ALA A 92 -10.90 9.00 6.22
N PHE A 93 -11.33 9.93 7.07
CA PHE A 93 -11.75 11.27 6.65
C PHE A 93 -10.61 12.07 6.04
N LEU A 94 -9.47 12.15 6.73
CA LEU A 94 -8.28 12.85 6.30
C LEU A 94 -7.68 12.18 5.08
N GLN A 95 -7.78 10.87 4.89
CA GLN A 95 -7.40 10.21 3.63
C GLN A 95 -8.33 10.61 2.49
N GLY A 96 -9.65 10.70 2.71
CA GLY A 96 -10.58 11.22 1.71
C GLY A 96 -10.25 12.67 1.33
N LEU A 97 -10.03 13.51 2.34
CA LEU A 97 -9.68 14.91 2.19
C LEU A 97 -8.29 15.09 1.57
N TRP A 98 -7.33 14.24 1.93
CA TRP A 98 -5.98 14.20 1.38
C TRP A 98 -5.99 13.78 -0.08
N ARG A 99 -6.80 12.77 -0.46
CA ARG A 99 -6.98 12.38 -1.86
C ARG A 99 -7.57 13.50 -2.69
N LEU A 100 -8.61 14.17 -2.18
CA LEU A 100 -9.23 15.31 -2.84
C LEU A 100 -8.26 16.50 -2.93
N PHE A 101 -7.54 16.79 -1.86
CA PHE A 101 -6.51 17.82 -1.81
C PHE A 101 -5.41 17.55 -2.82
N VAL A 102 -4.83 16.34 -2.83
CA VAL A 102 -3.80 15.94 -3.80
C VAL A 102 -4.36 16.06 -5.21
N TRP A 103 -5.59 15.62 -5.48
CA TRP A 103 -6.20 15.74 -6.81
C TRP A 103 -6.33 17.21 -7.26
N VAL A 104 -6.88 18.08 -6.41
CA VAL A 104 -7.02 19.52 -6.69
C VAL A 104 -5.65 20.17 -6.87
N PHE A 105 -4.71 19.88 -5.98
CA PHE A 105 -3.36 20.44 -6.01
C PHE A 105 -2.60 20.04 -7.28
N LYS A 106 -2.78 18.81 -7.72
CA LYS A 106 -2.16 18.25 -8.92
C LYS A 106 -2.74 18.88 -10.19
N ALA A 107 -4.06 19.09 -10.22
CA ALA A 107 -4.71 19.87 -11.28
C ALA A 107 -4.24 21.34 -11.28
N TRP A 108 -4.08 21.93 -10.09
CA TRP A 108 -3.61 23.31 -9.93
C TRP A 108 -2.16 23.49 -10.39
N ILE A 109 -1.25 22.58 -10.06
CA ILE A 109 0.14 22.61 -10.56
C ILE A 109 0.15 22.59 -12.08
N VAL A 110 -0.62 21.70 -12.71
CA VAL A 110 -0.69 21.61 -14.18
C VAL A 110 -1.28 22.89 -14.77
N LEU A 111 -2.35 23.43 -14.17
CA LEU A 111 -2.97 24.68 -14.60
C LEU A 111 -1.99 25.86 -14.52
N MET A 112 -1.29 26.01 -13.39
CA MET A 112 -0.30 27.07 -13.21
C MET A 112 0.89 26.89 -14.16
N LEU A 113 1.36 25.67 -14.35
CA LEU A 113 2.46 25.38 -15.29
C LEU A 113 2.08 25.78 -16.71
N CYS A 114 0.89 25.39 -17.18
CA CYS A 114 0.38 25.73 -18.51
C CYS A 114 0.13 27.23 -18.65
N SER A 115 -0.48 27.87 -17.64
CA SER A 115 -0.71 29.32 -17.64
C SER A 115 0.61 30.08 -17.75
N TYR A 116 1.61 29.67 -16.97
CA TYR A 116 2.94 30.28 -16.99
C TYR A 116 3.66 30.06 -18.33
N LEU A 117 3.55 28.86 -18.91
CA LEU A 117 4.10 28.55 -20.23
C LEU A 117 3.48 29.44 -21.32
N LEU A 118 2.15 29.59 -21.30
CA LEU A 118 1.41 30.43 -22.25
C LEU A 118 1.83 31.90 -22.13
N PHE A 119 1.90 32.40 -20.89
CA PHE A 119 2.31 33.77 -20.62
C PHE A 119 3.74 34.03 -21.13
N ASN A 120 4.68 33.14 -20.82
CA ASN A 120 6.07 33.26 -21.27
C ASN A 120 6.20 33.18 -22.80
N MET A 121 5.45 32.30 -23.46
CA MET A 121 5.41 32.25 -24.91
C MET A 121 4.88 33.56 -25.51
N LEU A 122 3.83 34.15 -24.92
CA LEU A 122 3.30 35.43 -25.38
C LEU A 122 4.35 36.55 -25.29
N VAL A 123 5.03 36.67 -24.15
CA VAL A 123 6.09 37.67 -23.94
C VAL A 123 7.24 37.46 -24.92
N LEU A 124 7.68 36.21 -25.13
CA LEU A 124 8.74 35.88 -26.08
C LEU A 124 8.39 36.33 -27.50
N VAL A 125 7.16 36.07 -27.94
CA VAL A 125 6.69 36.39 -29.29
C VAL A 125 6.57 37.88 -29.50
N LEU A 126 6.00 38.60 -28.54
CA LEU A 126 5.92 40.05 -28.59
C LEU A 126 7.32 40.68 -28.65
N GLY A 127 8.25 40.15 -27.85
CA GLY A 127 9.66 40.51 -27.88
C GLY A 127 10.33 40.36 -29.24
N ILE A 128 10.27 39.15 -29.81
CA ILE A 128 10.90 38.89 -31.10
C ILE A 128 10.17 39.65 -32.22
N SER A 129 8.84 39.73 -32.18
CA SER A 129 8.05 40.45 -33.19
C SER A 129 8.36 41.95 -33.23
N MET A 130 8.70 42.57 -32.08
CA MET A 130 9.15 43.95 -32.04
C MET A 130 10.53 44.11 -32.68
N LEU A 131 11.46 43.18 -32.40
CA LEU A 131 12.82 43.19 -32.94
C LEU A 131 12.85 42.94 -34.46
N THR A 132 12.02 42.04 -34.99
CA THR A 132 12.02 41.69 -36.41
C THR A 132 10.98 42.43 -37.24
N ARG A 133 10.05 43.18 -36.60
CA ARG A 133 8.90 43.86 -37.24
C ARG A 133 8.07 42.96 -38.17
N SER A 134 8.01 41.65 -37.88
CA SER A 134 7.35 40.66 -38.72
C SER A 134 6.17 40.01 -38.01
N SER A 135 4.96 40.14 -38.56
CA SER A 135 3.74 39.52 -38.03
C SER A 135 3.66 37.99 -38.28
N THR A 136 4.51 37.46 -39.16
CA THR A 136 4.59 36.02 -39.51
C THR A 136 5.02 35.15 -38.33
N LEU A 137 5.75 35.71 -37.37
CA LEU A 137 6.17 35.00 -36.15
C LEU A 137 4.99 34.70 -35.23
N PHE A 138 4.03 35.62 -35.12
CA PHE A 138 2.82 35.43 -34.33
C PHE A 138 2.01 34.22 -34.84
N GLU A 139 1.84 34.11 -36.17
CA GLU A 139 1.12 32.98 -36.76
C GLU A 139 1.86 31.63 -36.58
N GLY A 140 3.20 31.66 -36.67
CA GLY A 140 4.05 30.49 -36.39
C GLY A 140 3.94 30.02 -34.94
N THR A 141 3.81 30.95 -34.00
CA THR A 141 3.72 30.62 -32.56
C THR A 141 2.37 30.08 -32.15
N ILE A 142 1.26 30.55 -32.75
CA ILE A 142 -0.05 29.92 -32.58
C ILE A 142 -0.04 28.48 -33.12
N LYS A 143 0.63 28.23 -34.25
CA LYS A 143 0.77 26.88 -34.81
C LYS A 143 1.63 25.99 -33.91
N ALA A 144 2.77 26.48 -33.42
CA ALA A 144 3.64 25.76 -32.49
C ALA A 144 2.93 25.46 -31.16
N MET A 145 2.20 26.44 -30.60
CA MET A 145 1.39 26.27 -29.40
C MET A 145 0.31 25.20 -29.62
N ARG A 146 -0.42 25.27 -30.73
CA ARG A 146 -1.42 24.25 -31.09
C ARG A 146 -0.80 22.86 -31.24
N GLU A 147 0.40 22.75 -31.80
CA GLU A 147 1.10 21.46 -31.92
C GLU A 147 1.63 20.93 -30.58
N VAL A 148 2.13 21.81 -29.71
CA VAL A 148 2.53 21.45 -28.34
C VAL A 148 1.31 21.03 -27.53
N PHE A 149 0.19 21.77 -27.57
CA PHE A 149 -1.07 21.39 -26.93
C PHE A 149 -1.66 20.09 -27.49
N ARG A 150 -1.51 19.82 -28.79
CA ARG A 150 -1.97 18.58 -29.44
C ARG A 150 -1.00 17.41 -29.23
N GLY A 151 0.29 17.69 -29.05
CA GLY A 151 1.35 16.73 -28.75
C GLY A 151 1.29 16.29 -27.29
N LEU A 152 1.16 17.26 -26.38
CA LEU A 152 0.64 17.04 -25.04
C LEU A 152 -0.65 16.25 -25.17
N GLY A 153 -1.70 16.75 -25.82
CA GLY A 153 -3.01 16.09 -25.89
C GLY A 153 -2.97 14.62 -26.35
N ARG A 154 -2.05 14.27 -27.24
CA ARG A 154 -1.79 12.88 -27.68
C ARG A 154 -1.01 12.04 -26.66
N LEU A 155 -0.05 12.62 -25.95
CA LEU A 155 0.54 12.01 -24.75
C LEU A 155 -0.52 11.84 -23.64
N TRP A 156 -1.53 12.73 -23.60
CA TRP A 156 -2.67 12.67 -22.67
C TRP A 156 -3.82 11.75 -23.12
N ALA A 157 -3.86 11.30 -24.38
CA ALA A 157 -4.90 10.41 -24.93
C ALA A 157 -4.39 8.99 -25.25
N GLY A 158 -3.08 8.79 -25.38
CA GLY A 158 -2.45 7.55 -25.87
C GLY A 158 -2.22 6.44 -24.83
N SER A 159 -2.54 6.66 -23.55
CA SER A 159 -2.44 5.62 -22.52
C SER A 159 -3.75 5.57 -21.72
N GLN A 160 -4.68 4.71 -22.14
CA GLN A 160 -5.88 4.26 -21.39
C GLN A 160 -6.35 5.27 -20.33
N ALA A 161 -7.10 6.27 -20.80
CA ALA A 161 -7.49 7.45 -20.04
C ALA A 161 -8.46 7.11 -18.88
N SER A 162 -7.91 6.93 -17.69
CA SER A 162 -8.47 7.54 -16.49
C SER A 162 -7.72 8.86 -16.23
N GLN A 163 -8.41 9.93 -15.82
CA GLN A 163 -7.78 11.20 -15.38
C GLN A 163 -6.70 10.99 -14.30
N ASP A 164 -6.72 9.84 -13.63
CA ASP A 164 -5.74 9.43 -12.63
C ASP A 164 -4.32 9.31 -13.22
N ASN A 165 -4.18 8.84 -14.46
CA ASN A 165 -2.90 8.45 -15.08
C ASN A 165 -1.95 9.64 -15.34
N LEU A 166 -2.53 10.79 -15.65
CA LEU A 166 -1.81 11.96 -16.14
C LEU A 166 -1.21 12.79 -15.03
N LEU A 167 -2.09 13.09 -14.10
CA LEU A 167 -1.72 13.56 -12.81
C LEU A 167 -0.69 12.56 -12.24
N GLN A 168 -0.94 11.24 -12.28
CA GLN A 168 -0.03 10.24 -11.72
C GLN A 168 1.35 10.25 -12.35
N ALA A 169 1.48 10.52 -13.66
CA ALA A 169 2.78 10.66 -14.33
C ALA A 169 3.56 11.92 -13.90
N VAL A 170 2.90 13.08 -13.79
CA VAL A 170 3.58 14.30 -13.31
C VAL A 170 3.91 14.20 -11.82
N PHE A 171 3.01 13.62 -11.04
CA PHE A 171 3.22 13.39 -9.61
C PHE A 171 4.29 12.33 -9.36
N SER A 172 4.32 11.23 -10.12
CA SER A 172 5.39 10.23 -10.00
C SER A 172 6.74 10.78 -10.42
N TYR A 173 6.77 11.71 -11.38
CA TYR A 173 7.99 12.40 -11.77
C TYR A 173 8.54 13.28 -10.64
N VAL A 174 7.69 13.96 -9.87
CA VAL A 174 8.12 14.86 -8.80
C VAL A 174 8.26 14.16 -7.43
N PHE A 175 7.40 13.19 -7.14
CA PHE A 175 7.25 12.58 -5.81
C PHE A 175 7.49 11.07 -5.77
N GLY A 176 7.71 10.42 -6.92
CA GLY A 176 7.91 8.97 -7.01
C GLY A 176 6.63 8.15 -7.22
N PRO A 177 6.78 6.87 -7.61
CA PRO A 177 5.66 5.99 -7.89
C PRO A 177 4.74 5.86 -6.67
N GLN A 178 3.42 5.82 -6.91
CA GLN A 178 2.46 5.59 -5.82
C GLN A 178 2.65 4.15 -5.32
N ALA A 179 2.73 4.00 -4.00
CA ALA A 179 2.97 2.71 -3.34
C ALA A 179 2.07 1.62 -3.95
N PRO A 180 2.61 0.44 -4.33
CA PRO A 180 1.83 -0.61 -4.94
C PRO A 180 0.64 -1.02 -4.05
N PRO A 181 -0.51 -1.40 -4.64
CA PRO A 181 -1.72 -1.69 -3.87
C PRO A 181 -1.51 -2.89 -2.92
N ALA A 182 -1.76 -2.64 -1.64
CA ALA A 182 -1.97 -3.58 -0.53
C ALA A 182 -1.12 -4.87 -0.56
N GLU A 183 0.08 -4.79 0.02
CA GLU A 183 0.96 -5.94 0.33
C GLU A 183 0.26 -7.08 1.08
N SER A 184 -0.86 -6.83 1.79
CA SER A 184 -1.54 -7.84 2.61
C SER A 184 -2.07 -9.04 1.83
N GLN A 185 -2.70 -8.83 0.66
CA GLN A 185 -3.25 -9.93 -0.13
C GLN A 185 -2.18 -10.71 -0.90
N ALA A 186 -1.10 -10.03 -1.30
CA ALA A 186 0.05 -10.68 -1.94
C ALA A 186 0.83 -11.54 -0.93
N LEU A 187 0.97 -11.05 0.30
CA LEU A 187 1.66 -11.73 1.38
C LEU A 187 0.89 -13.00 1.82
N GLU A 188 -0.43 -12.92 2.01
CA GLU A 188 -1.24 -14.10 2.36
C GLU A 188 -1.12 -15.21 1.30
N LYS A 189 -1.26 -14.87 0.01
CA LYS A 189 -1.06 -15.83 -1.09
C LYS A 189 0.33 -16.47 -1.07
N ARG A 190 1.35 -15.67 -0.76
CA ARG A 190 2.74 -16.14 -0.64
C ARG A 190 2.94 -17.12 0.51
N ILE A 191 2.31 -16.87 1.67
CA ILE A 191 2.34 -17.81 2.79
C ILE A 191 1.66 -19.13 2.39
N LEU A 192 0.50 -19.07 1.75
CA LEU A 192 -0.23 -20.27 1.32
C LEU A 192 0.57 -21.09 0.30
N ALA A 193 1.20 -20.43 -0.67
CA ALA A 193 2.11 -21.07 -1.62
C ALA A 193 3.28 -21.78 -0.93
N PHE A 194 3.87 -21.15 0.10
CA PHE A 194 4.95 -21.75 0.89
C PHE A 194 4.47 -22.97 1.70
N ILE A 195 3.27 -22.92 2.28
CA ILE A 195 2.67 -24.05 3.00
C ILE A 195 2.43 -25.23 2.05
N GLN A 196 1.91 -24.96 0.85
CA GLN A 196 1.69 -25.99 -0.17
C GLN A 196 3.02 -26.65 -0.61
N GLN A 197 4.09 -25.86 -0.80
CA GLN A 197 5.39 -26.38 -1.20
C GLN A 197 6.02 -27.30 -0.15
N ASN A 198 5.79 -27.03 1.14
CA ASN A 198 6.30 -27.83 2.25
C ASN A 198 5.36 -28.99 2.65
N GLY A 199 4.45 -29.40 1.76
CA GLY A 199 3.55 -30.54 1.99
C GLY A 199 2.52 -30.26 3.08
N GLY A 200 2.01 -29.02 3.15
CA GLY A 200 0.99 -28.63 4.12
C GLY A 200 1.52 -28.39 5.53
N LYS A 201 2.84 -28.37 5.77
CA LYS A 201 3.43 -28.13 7.09
C LYS A 201 4.18 -26.82 7.14
N ILE A 202 4.05 -26.08 8.23
CA ILE A 202 4.81 -24.85 8.46
C ILE A 202 5.15 -24.68 9.94
N ASN A 203 6.36 -24.18 10.18
CA ASN A 203 6.83 -23.78 11.50
C ASN A 203 6.84 -22.24 11.58
N VAL A 204 6.57 -21.67 12.77
CA VAL A 204 6.71 -20.23 13.05
C VAL A 204 8.05 -19.68 12.58
N GLY A 205 9.14 -20.41 12.82
CA GLY A 205 10.47 -20.02 12.37
C GLY A 205 10.60 -19.91 10.85
N GLN A 206 9.87 -20.72 10.08
CA GLN A 206 9.83 -20.59 8.63
C GLN A 206 8.98 -19.39 8.19
N LEU A 207 7.89 -19.11 8.90
CA LEU A 207 7.06 -17.94 8.65
C LEU A 207 7.83 -16.63 8.88
N ILE A 208 8.60 -16.53 9.97
CA ILE A 208 9.53 -15.41 10.23
C ILE A 208 10.54 -15.26 9.10
N LYS A 209 11.09 -16.37 8.61
CA LYS A 209 12.05 -16.34 7.49
C LYS A 209 11.42 -15.89 6.17
N LEU A 210 10.15 -16.17 5.97
CA LEU A 210 9.40 -15.78 4.78
C LEU A 210 8.98 -14.31 4.81
N THR A 211 8.52 -13.81 5.96
CA THR A 211 7.86 -12.50 6.08
C THR A 211 8.68 -11.43 6.79
N GLY A 212 9.70 -11.80 7.56
CA GLY A 212 10.46 -10.88 8.42
C GLY A 212 9.68 -10.41 9.66
N TRP A 213 8.57 -11.06 10.00
CA TRP A 213 7.77 -10.69 11.18
C TRP A 213 8.48 -10.98 12.50
N SER A 214 8.03 -10.28 13.55
CA SER A 214 8.40 -10.67 14.92
C SER A 214 7.84 -12.05 15.25
N LEU A 215 8.48 -12.77 16.18
CA LEU A 215 8.03 -14.08 16.64
C LEU A 215 6.54 -14.07 17.01
N ARG A 216 6.18 -13.11 17.86
CA ARG A 216 4.81 -12.85 18.31
C ARG A 216 3.83 -12.70 17.15
N GLN A 217 4.15 -11.84 16.18
CA GLN A 217 3.28 -11.60 15.03
C GLN A 217 3.16 -12.85 14.14
N ALA A 218 4.24 -13.62 13.98
CA ALA A 218 4.20 -14.87 13.22
C ALA A 218 3.33 -15.93 13.91
N GLU A 219 3.38 -16.05 15.24
CA GLU A 219 2.53 -16.95 16.01
C GLU A 219 1.04 -16.60 15.90
N GLU A 220 0.70 -15.30 16.09
CA GLU A 220 -0.67 -14.81 15.93
C GLU A 220 -1.21 -15.13 14.53
N GLN A 221 -0.39 -14.92 13.49
CA GLN A 221 -0.79 -15.19 12.11
C GLN A 221 -0.87 -16.69 11.80
N ALA A 222 0.04 -17.52 12.31
CA ALA A 222 -0.03 -18.97 12.15
C ALA A 222 -1.29 -19.54 12.82
N ALA A 223 -1.63 -19.07 14.01
CA ALA A 223 -2.86 -19.46 14.72
C ALA A 223 -4.12 -19.02 13.96
N GLN A 224 -4.12 -17.82 13.38
CA GLN A 224 -5.22 -17.34 12.55
C GLN A 224 -5.40 -18.20 11.29
N LEU A 225 -4.31 -18.51 10.58
CA LEU A 225 -4.34 -19.39 9.40
C LEU A 225 -4.82 -20.80 9.76
N MET A 226 -4.34 -21.35 10.89
CA MET A 226 -4.76 -22.65 11.41
C MET A 226 -6.28 -22.70 11.59
N ALA A 227 -6.88 -21.64 12.09
CA ALA A 227 -8.33 -21.56 12.26
C ALA A 227 -9.08 -21.41 10.93
N GLN A 228 -8.56 -20.56 10.03
CA GLN A 228 -9.18 -20.25 8.74
C GLN A 228 -9.14 -21.45 7.78
N TYR A 229 -8.05 -22.21 7.78
CA TYR A 229 -7.83 -23.35 6.89
C TYR A 229 -7.99 -24.71 7.59
N GLN A 230 -8.58 -24.73 8.79
CA GLN A 230 -8.81 -25.95 9.59
C GLN A 230 -7.53 -26.78 9.79
N GLY A 231 -6.40 -26.11 9.97
CA GLY A 231 -5.13 -26.76 10.26
C GLY A 231 -5.01 -27.23 11.70
N ASP A 232 -4.15 -28.21 11.96
CA ASP A 232 -3.85 -28.76 13.28
C ASP A 232 -2.49 -28.25 13.78
N ALA A 233 -2.26 -28.29 15.09
CA ALA A 233 -0.96 -27.98 15.68
C ALA A 233 -0.41 -29.21 16.38
N GLU A 234 0.78 -29.64 15.99
CA GLU A 234 1.51 -30.74 16.62
C GLU A 234 2.84 -30.23 17.19
N VAL A 235 3.27 -30.86 18.27
CA VAL A 235 4.60 -30.63 18.84
C VAL A 235 5.58 -31.57 18.14
N SER A 236 6.55 -31.00 17.44
CA SER A 236 7.65 -31.78 16.85
C SER A 236 8.52 -32.41 17.95
N GLU A 237 9.19 -33.51 17.65
CA GLU A 237 10.17 -34.17 18.55
C GLU A 237 11.26 -33.21 19.07
N LEU A 238 11.53 -32.13 18.32
CA LEU A 238 12.47 -31.07 18.67
C LEU A 238 11.87 -29.99 19.60
N GLY A 239 10.65 -30.19 20.09
CA GLY A 239 9.97 -29.25 20.98
C GLY A 239 9.56 -27.94 20.28
N THR A 240 9.21 -27.99 19.00
CA THR A 240 8.72 -26.81 18.27
C THR A 240 7.32 -27.06 17.69
N ILE A 241 6.46 -26.04 17.73
CA ILE A 241 5.10 -26.12 17.21
C ILE A 241 5.14 -26.17 15.68
N THR A 242 4.58 -27.24 15.12
CA THR A 242 4.40 -27.43 13.68
C THR A 242 2.93 -27.38 13.36
N TYR A 243 2.55 -26.46 12.50
CA TYR A 243 1.17 -26.32 12.03
C TYR A 243 0.99 -27.15 10.77
N LEU A 244 -0.03 -28.00 10.75
CA LEU A 244 -0.40 -28.86 9.63
C LEU A 244 -1.67 -28.34 8.97
N PHE A 245 -1.70 -28.34 7.65
CA PHE A 245 -2.79 -27.82 6.83
C PHE A 245 -3.21 -28.88 5.80
N PRO A 246 -4.01 -29.88 6.20
CA PRO A 246 -4.40 -31.01 5.33
C PRO A 246 -5.15 -30.54 4.07
N ALA A 247 -5.93 -29.46 4.20
CA ALA A 247 -6.69 -28.87 3.10
C ALA A 247 -5.80 -28.27 1.99
N LEU A 248 -4.55 -27.88 2.33
CA LEU A 248 -3.61 -27.27 1.39
C LEU A 248 -2.68 -28.31 0.74
N GLU A 249 -2.61 -29.54 1.28
CA GLU A 249 -1.74 -30.62 0.76
C GLU A 249 -2.23 -31.17 -0.60
N ASN A 250 -3.55 -31.22 -0.80
CA ASN A 250 -4.19 -31.90 -1.94
C ASN A 250 -4.59 -30.98 -3.10
N GLN A 251 -4.21 -29.70 -3.06
CA GLN A 251 -4.56 -28.79 -4.15
C GLN A 251 -3.62 -28.99 -5.35
N PRO A 252 -4.17 -29.15 -6.57
CA PRO A 252 -3.35 -29.27 -7.77
C PRO A 252 -2.48 -28.02 -7.92
N ARG A 253 -1.18 -28.22 -8.16
CA ARG A 253 -0.21 -27.16 -8.42
C ARG A 253 -0.52 -26.52 -9.78
N GLU A 254 -1.55 -25.69 -9.85
CA GLU A 254 -1.95 -25.01 -11.09
C GLU A 254 -1.01 -23.86 -11.46
N HIS A 255 -0.23 -23.33 -10.51
CA HIS A 255 0.72 -22.24 -10.76
C HIS A 255 2.12 -22.61 -10.25
N ASP A 256 3.13 -22.26 -11.02
CA ASP A 256 4.55 -22.40 -10.69
C ASP A 256 4.92 -21.37 -9.60
N PHE A 257 4.45 -21.61 -8.38
CA PHE A 257 4.67 -20.74 -7.21
C PHE A 257 6.13 -20.76 -6.70
N SER A 258 7.02 -21.48 -7.39
CA SER A 258 8.44 -21.68 -7.06
C SER A 258 9.21 -20.37 -6.87
N SER A 259 8.78 -19.30 -7.55
CA SER A 259 9.35 -17.96 -7.43
C SER A 259 8.70 -17.07 -6.37
N GLU A 260 7.49 -17.39 -5.89
CA GLU A 260 6.78 -16.58 -4.88
C GLU A 260 7.10 -17.04 -3.45
N ALA A 261 7.34 -18.34 -3.24
CA ALA A 261 7.62 -18.93 -1.93
C ALA A 261 9.08 -18.77 -1.44
N LEU A 262 9.91 -17.93 -2.07
CA LEU A 262 11.28 -17.74 -1.61
C LEU A 262 11.31 -16.91 -0.32
N MET A 263 12.32 -17.10 0.52
CA MET A 263 12.51 -16.33 1.76
C MET A 263 12.70 -14.84 1.49
N ILE A 264 12.44 -13.98 2.47
CA ILE A 264 12.47 -12.51 2.31
C ILE A 264 13.79 -12.00 1.74
N TRP A 265 14.92 -12.63 2.10
CA TRP A 265 16.26 -12.26 1.63
C TRP A 265 16.57 -12.63 0.18
N HIS A 266 15.75 -13.45 -0.48
CA HIS A 266 15.86 -13.73 -1.90
C HIS A 266 15.01 -12.78 -2.77
N HIS A 267 14.18 -11.96 -2.14
CA HIS A 267 13.43 -10.88 -2.79
C HIS A 267 13.94 -9.54 -2.27
N PRO A 268 15.08 -9.05 -2.78
CA PRO A 268 15.42 -7.65 -2.56
C PRO A 268 14.25 -6.82 -3.07
N GLN A 269 13.64 -6.03 -2.18
CA GLN A 269 12.60 -5.09 -2.60
C GLN A 269 13.15 -4.30 -3.79
N PRO A 270 12.40 -4.22 -4.90
CA PRO A 270 12.89 -3.50 -6.07
C PRO A 270 13.27 -2.11 -5.60
N LEU A 271 14.49 -1.67 -5.95
CA LEU A 271 14.96 -0.35 -5.60
C LEU A 271 13.88 0.64 -5.99
N LEU A 272 13.48 1.49 -5.04
CA LEU A 272 12.45 2.49 -5.26
C LEU A 272 12.92 3.35 -6.43
N ARG A 273 12.34 3.12 -7.61
CA ARG A 273 12.63 3.93 -8.77
C ARG A 273 12.05 5.30 -8.48
N LEU A 274 12.86 6.34 -8.68
CA LEU A 274 12.41 7.73 -8.54
C LEU A 274 11.20 8.02 -9.45
N ASN A 275 11.03 7.28 -10.54
CA ASN A 275 9.89 7.39 -11.43
C ASN A 275 9.72 6.12 -12.30
N ASP A 276 8.47 5.72 -12.54
CA ASP A 276 8.10 4.60 -13.43
C ASP A 276 7.65 5.04 -14.84
N ASN A 277 7.66 6.35 -15.12
CA ASN A 277 7.30 6.86 -16.44
C ASN A 277 8.31 6.44 -17.52
N PRO A 278 7.85 6.23 -18.78
CA PRO A 278 8.75 6.02 -19.90
C PRO A 278 9.68 7.21 -20.13
N LYS A 279 10.90 6.94 -20.61
CA LYS A 279 11.99 7.94 -20.77
C LYS A 279 11.56 9.15 -21.61
N ASP A 280 10.85 8.92 -22.71
CA ASP A 280 10.33 9.97 -23.61
C ASP A 280 9.36 10.94 -22.89
N THR A 281 8.55 10.45 -21.95
CA THR A 281 7.65 11.29 -21.16
C THR A 281 8.44 12.17 -20.18
N ASN A 282 9.49 11.63 -19.56
CA ASN A 282 10.32 12.39 -18.62
C ASN A 282 11.13 13.47 -19.31
N GLU A 283 11.70 13.18 -20.49
CA GLU A 283 12.44 14.16 -21.30
C GLU A 283 11.55 15.35 -21.67
N LYS A 284 10.30 15.09 -22.09
CA LYS A 284 9.34 16.14 -22.43
C LYS A 284 8.91 16.98 -21.22
N ILE A 285 8.63 16.35 -20.07
CA ILE A 285 8.29 17.08 -18.84
C ILE A 285 9.47 17.95 -18.39
N THR A 286 10.69 17.41 -18.45
CA THR A 286 11.93 18.13 -18.11
C THR A 286 12.12 19.34 -19.01
N LEU A 287 11.92 19.19 -20.32
CA LEU A 287 12.08 20.26 -21.30
C LEU A 287 11.08 21.39 -21.08
N ILE A 288 9.81 21.08 -20.82
CA ILE A 288 8.77 22.09 -20.53
C ILE A 288 9.12 22.86 -19.26
N ASN A 289 9.50 22.17 -18.18
CA ASN A 289 9.88 22.80 -16.93
C ASN A 289 11.15 23.66 -17.07
N ALA A 290 12.17 23.18 -17.79
CA ALA A 290 13.40 23.90 -18.06
C ALA A 290 13.16 25.17 -18.88
N PHE A 291 12.31 25.10 -19.90
CA PHE A 291 11.91 26.27 -20.68
C PHE A 291 11.18 27.30 -19.80
N ASN A 292 10.23 26.85 -18.99
CA ASN A 292 9.46 27.74 -18.12
C ASN A 292 10.36 28.44 -17.08
N LEU A 293 11.33 27.69 -16.51
CA LEU A 293 12.31 28.25 -15.60
C LEU A 293 13.22 29.26 -16.29
N GLY A 294 13.74 28.96 -17.48
CA GLY A 294 14.59 29.88 -18.25
C GLY A 294 13.85 31.16 -18.62
N MET A 295 12.63 31.03 -19.16
CA MET A 295 11.79 32.17 -19.48
C MET A 295 11.40 32.99 -18.25
N SER A 296 11.29 32.38 -17.07
CA SER A 296 11.03 33.11 -15.82
C SER A 296 12.05 34.18 -15.50
N PHE A 297 13.33 33.90 -15.79
CA PHE A 297 14.41 34.85 -15.62
C PHE A 297 14.48 35.87 -16.76
N LEU A 298 14.13 35.47 -17.99
CA LEU A 298 14.24 36.30 -19.18
C LEU A 298 13.03 37.23 -19.39
N SER A 299 11.81 36.80 -19.02
CA SER A 299 10.57 37.51 -19.29
C SER A 299 10.51 38.92 -18.67
N PRO A 300 11.02 39.17 -17.44
CA PRO A 300 11.00 40.52 -16.87
C PRO A 300 11.93 41.47 -17.63
N LEU A 301 13.10 40.99 -18.08
CA LEU A 301 14.02 41.76 -18.92
C LEU A 301 13.40 42.06 -20.28
N LEU A 302 12.76 41.06 -20.88
CA LEU A 302 12.06 41.21 -22.17
C LEU A 302 10.90 42.20 -22.09
N LEU A 303 10.12 42.15 -21.00
CA LEU A 303 9.05 43.13 -20.74
C LEU A 303 9.62 44.52 -20.48
N TYR A 304 10.72 44.63 -19.74
CA TYR A 304 11.39 45.92 -19.51
C TYR A 304 11.83 46.55 -20.84
N LEU A 305 12.48 45.79 -21.71
CA LEU A 305 12.84 46.27 -23.05
C LEU A 305 11.61 46.64 -23.90
N LEU A 306 10.52 45.88 -23.79
CA LEU A 306 9.30 46.16 -24.55
C LEU A 306 8.60 47.45 -24.11
N PHE A 307 8.57 47.74 -22.81
CA PHE A 307 7.81 48.86 -22.24
C PHE A 307 8.63 50.14 -22.00
N PHE A 308 9.95 50.05 -21.81
CA PHE A 308 10.78 51.20 -21.42
C PHE A 308 11.76 51.69 -22.50
N ASP A 309 11.97 50.98 -23.60
CA ASP A 309 12.92 51.37 -24.66
C ASP A 309 12.35 52.43 -25.65
N GLY A 310 11.16 53.00 -25.36
CA GLY A 310 10.45 53.94 -26.23
C GLY A 310 10.46 55.41 -25.83
N GLU A 311 10.80 55.77 -24.59
CA GLU A 311 10.54 57.14 -24.06
C GLU A 311 11.75 57.85 -23.41
N GLU A 312 12.87 57.20 -23.08
CA GLU A 312 13.95 57.87 -22.31
C GLU A 312 15.26 58.15 -23.06
N PHE A 313 15.44 57.67 -24.30
CA PHE A 313 16.70 57.86 -25.03
C PHE A 313 16.78 59.13 -25.91
N SER A 314 15.69 59.85 -26.16
CA SER A 314 15.76 61.10 -26.96
C SER A 314 16.22 62.30 -26.14
N ASP A 315 15.85 62.37 -24.86
CA ASP A 315 15.98 63.59 -24.07
C ASP A 315 17.35 63.74 -23.40
N THR A 316 18.07 62.64 -23.25
CA THR A 316 19.44 62.65 -22.72
C THR A 316 20.51 63.01 -23.76
N LEU A 317 20.22 62.89 -25.06
CA LEU A 317 21.16 63.29 -26.14
C LEU A 317 20.98 64.75 -26.61
N LEU A 318 19.88 65.41 -26.24
CA LEU A 318 19.65 66.84 -26.55
C LEU A 318 20.30 67.80 -25.55
N PHE A 319 20.82 67.30 -24.43
CA PHE A 319 21.57 68.10 -23.45
C PHE A 319 23.09 68.19 -23.72
N LEU A 320 23.59 67.50 -24.75
CA LEU A 320 25.01 67.46 -25.12
C LEU A 320 25.28 67.96 -26.56
N ARG A 321 24.48 68.93 -27.04
CA ARG A 321 24.81 69.71 -28.24
C ARG A 321 24.72 71.21 -27.98
#